data_AF-A0A6P7H8Z6-F1
#
_entry.id   AF-A0A6P7H8Z6-F1
#
_cell.length_a   1.000
_cell.length_b   1.000
_cell.length_c   1.000
_cell.angle_alpha   90.00
_cell.angle_beta   90.00
_cell.angle_gamma   90.00
#
_symmetry.space_group_name_H-M   'P 1'
#
loop_
_entity.id
_entity.type
_entity.pdbx_description
1 polymer ?
#
loop_
_entity_poly.entity_id
_entity_poly.type
_entity_poly.pdbx_seq_one_letter_code
_entity_poly.pdbx_strand_id
1 'polypeptide(L)'
;NNVRKKKVYEQQENEENPLRCPVKLYEFYLSKCPESVKTRNDVFYLQPERSCVPDSPVWYSTMPLPREALEKMLHRVKMVKEINVALLTS
;
A
#
# COMPACT_ATOMS: atom_id res chain seq x y z
N ASN A 1 7.20 -19.61 28.35
CA ASN A 1 6.23 -19.27 27.29
C ASN A 1 6.47 -17.86 26.80
N ASN A 2 7.27 -17.73 25.74
CA ASN A 2 7.70 -16.44 25.19
C ASN A 2 6.63 -15.91 24.23
N VAL A 3 5.65 -15.16 24.78
CA VAL A 3 4.68 -14.40 23.97
C VAL A 3 5.48 -13.33 23.24
N ARG A 4 5.76 -13.55 21.95
CA ARG A 4 6.39 -12.54 21.08
C ARG A 4 5.50 -11.30 21.14
N LYS A 5 5.89 -10.31 21.94
CA LYS A 5 5.21 -9.00 22.02
C LYS A 5 5.08 -8.49 20.59
N LYS A 6 3.85 -8.43 20.08
CA LYS A 6 3.55 -7.88 18.75
C LYS A 6 4.12 -6.45 18.77
N LYS A 7 5.15 -6.17 17.97
CA LYS A 7 5.65 -4.79 17.84
C LYS A 7 4.50 -3.97 17.27
N VAL A 8 3.92 -3.11 18.11
CA VAL A 8 2.96 -2.11 17.66
C VAL A 8 3.79 -0.97 17.09
N TYR A 9 3.57 -0.67 15.81
CA TYR A 9 4.15 0.49 15.16
C TYR A 9 3.07 1.57 15.14
N GLU A 10 3.24 2.58 15.98
CA GLU A 10 2.36 3.75 15.98
C GLU A 10 2.85 4.74 14.93
N GLN A 11 1.94 5.24 14.10
CA GLN A 11 2.23 6.28 13.12
C GLN A 11 1.39 7.51 13.45
N GLN A 12 2.04 8.63 13.72
CA GLN A 12 1.38 9.91 13.95
C GLN A 12 0.79 10.46 12.65
N GLU A 13 -0.26 11.27 12.79
CA GLU A 13 -0.84 12.01 11.67
C GLU A 13 0.20 12.95 11.06
N ASN A 14 0.14 13.12 9.73
CA ASN A 14 0.92 14.12 9.03
C ASN A 14 0.06 15.38 8.88
N GLU A 15 0.23 16.34 9.78
CA GLU A 15 -0.53 17.60 9.78
C GLU A 15 -0.21 18.49 8.57
N GLU A 16 1.02 18.44 8.05
CA GLU A 16 1.42 19.23 6.88
C GLU A 16 0.74 18.76 5.59
N ASN A 17 0.45 17.46 5.48
CA ASN A 17 -0.24 16.88 4.34
C ASN A 17 -1.23 15.80 4.77
N PRO A 18 -2.48 16.19 5.08
CA PRO A 18 -3.53 15.26 5.50
C PRO A 18 -3.82 14.13 4.48
N LEU A 19 -3.52 14.34 3.19
CA LEU A 19 -3.68 13.31 2.15
C LEU A 19 -2.67 12.17 2.28
N ARG A 20 -1.62 12.33 3.10
CA ARG A 20 -0.62 11.31 3.42
C ARG A 20 -0.97 10.51 4.68
N CYS A 21 -2.12 10.79 5.31
CA CYS A 21 -2.61 10.00 6.44
C CYS A 21 -2.83 8.53 6.02
N PRO A 22 -2.20 7.55 6.69
CA PRO A 22 -2.34 6.13 6.33
C PRO A 22 -3.79 5.64 6.33
N VAL A 23 -4.58 6.13 7.29
CA VAL A 23 -6.00 5.78 7.39
C VAL A 23 -6.76 6.26 6.15
N LYS A 24 -6.53 7.51 5.72
CA LYS A 24 -7.15 8.07 4.52
C LYS A 24 -6.71 7.39 3.24
N LEU A 25 -5.43 7.03 3.13
CA LEU A 25 -4.93 6.25 2.00
C LEU A 25 -5.55 4.85 1.94
N TYR A 26 -5.76 4.22 3.09
CA TYR A 26 -6.41 2.92 3.16
C TYR A 26 -7.91 3.00 2.85
N GLU A 27 -8.62 4.00 3.38
CA GLU A 27 -10.02 4.29 3.02
C GLU A 27 -10.16 4.53 1.50
N PHE A 28 -9.26 5.32 0.92
CA PHE A 28 -9.25 5.58 -0.52
C PHE A 28 -8.99 4.31 -1.32
N TYR A 29 -8.01 3.49 -0.93
CA TYR A 29 -7.76 2.19 -1.52
C TYR A 29 -9.02 1.31 -1.53
N LEU A 30 -9.71 1.20 -0.39
CA LEU A 30 -10.95 0.43 -0.26
C LEU A 30 -12.07 0.99 -1.15
N SER A 31 -12.18 2.32 -1.30
CA SER A 31 -13.18 2.94 -2.17
C SER A 31 -13.02 2.60 -3.66
N LYS A 32 -11.80 2.21 -4.07
CA LYS A 32 -11.48 1.80 -5.45
C LYS A 32 -11.45 0.28 -5.63
N CYS A 33 -11.74 -0.49 -4.59
CA CYS A 33 -11.85 -1.94 -4.66
C CYS A 33 -13.29 -2.38 -5.04
N PRO A 34 -13.46 -3.51 -5.74
CA PRO A 34 -14.79 -4.10 -5.97
C PRO A 34 -15.49 -4.42 -4.64
N GLU A 35 -16.81 -4.23 -4.54
CA GLU A 35 -17.55 -4.48 -3.28
C GLU A 35 -17.38 -5.90 -2.75
N SER A 36 -17.26 -6.89 -3.64
CA SER A 36 -17.13 -8.31 -3.31
C SER A 36 -15.88 -8.66 -2.50
N VAL A 37 -14.85 -7.79 -2.48
CA VAL A 37 -13.61 -8.04 -1.74
C VAL A 37 -13.51 -7.26 -0.43
N LYS A 38 -14.42 -6.33 -0.14
CA LYS A 38 -14.34 -5.51 1.08
C LYS A 38 -14.54 -6.32 2.36
N THR A 39 -15.23 -7.46 2.27
CA THR A 39 -15.44 -8.40 3.38
C THR A 39 -14.38 -9.50 3.44
N ARG A 40 -13.47 -9.52 2.47
CA ARG A 40 -12.48 -10.57 2.30
C ARG A 40 -11.22 -10.24 3.11
N ASN A 41 -10.78 -11.19 3.95
CA ASN A 41 -9.65 -11.02 4.89
C ASN A 41 -8.45 -11.94 4.60
N ASP A 42 -8.50 -12.73 3.53
CA ASP A 42 -7.45 -13.69 3.14
C ASP A 42 -6.41 -13.07 2.19
N VAL A 43 -6.61 -11.83 1.74
CA VAL A 43 -5.74 -11.14 0.77
C VAL A 43 -5.39 -9.76 1.28
N PHE A 44 -4.09 -9.43 1.22
CA PHE A 44 -3.56 -8.13 1.63
C PHE A 44 -3.75 -7.03 0.59
N TYR A 45 -3.39 -7.31 -0.67
CA TYR A 45 -3.46 -6.35 -1.78
C TYR A 45 -4.06 -7.01 -3.02
N LEU A 46 -4.80 -6.22 -3.78
CA LEU A 46 -5.43 -6.63 -5.04
C LEU A 46 -4.59 -6.25 -6.24
N GLN A 47 -4.72 -7.02 -7.31
CA GLN A 47 -4.11 -6.71 -8.59
C GLN A 47 -4.79 -5.49 -9.23
N PRO A 48 -4.05 -4.47 -9.70
CA PRO A 48 -4.62 -3.36 -10.44
C PRO A 48 -5.25 -3.80 -11.77
N GLU A 49 -6.35 -3.16 -12.15
CA GLU A 49 -6.96 -3.34 -13.46
C GLU A 49 -6.10 -2.68 -14.55
N ARG A 50 -6.01 -3.33 -15.71
CA ARG A 50 -5.11 -2.85 -16.80
C ARG A 50 -5.55 -1.52 -17.41
N SER A 51 -6.84 -1.23 -17.37
CA SER A 51 -7.47 -0.07 -17.99
C SER A 51 -7.98 0.95 -16.97
N CYS A 52 -7.61 0.84 -15.68
CA CYS A 52 -8.06 1.82 -14.71
C CYS A 52 -7.49 3.21 -15.04
N VAL A 53 -8.35 4.21 -14.98
CA VAL A 53 -8.01 5.63 -15.11
C VAL A 53 -8.43 6.38 -13.84
N PRO A 54 -7.96 7.62 -13.60
CA PRO A 54 -8.28 8.36 -12.38
C PRO A 54 -9.78 8.45 -12.07
N ASP A 55 -10.60 8.62 -13.11
CA ASP A 55 -12.06 8.75 -12.97
C ASP A 55 -12.80 7.41 -12.86
N SER A 56 -12.09 6.28 -12.99
CA SER A 56 -12.71 4.96 -12.88
C SER A 56 -13.31 4.75 -11.47
N PRO A 57 -14.51 4.15 -11.39
CA PRO A 57 -15.12 3.83 -10.10
C PRO A 57 -14.34 2.73 -9.35
N VAL A 58 -13.70 1.82 -10.09
CA VAL A 58 -12.92 0.70 -9.56
C VAL A 58 -11.55 0.69 -10.24
N TRP A 59 -10.49 0.48 -9.47
CA TRP A 59 -9.10 0.43 -9.96
C TRP A 59 -8.46 -0.94 -9.81
N TYR A 60 -9.04 -1.83 -9.01
CA TYR A 60 -8.47 -3.13 -8.68
C TYR A 60 -9.41 -4.25 -9.08
N SER A 61 -8.84 -5.39 -9.45
CA SER A 61 -9.59 -6.62 -9.72
C SER A 61 -9.88 -7.36 -8.41
N THR A 62 -10.61 -8.48 -8.51
CA THR A 62 -10.81 -9.38 -7.37
C THR A 62 -9.62 -10.31 -7.11
N MET A 63 -8.62 -10.31 -8.00
CA MET A 63 -7.45 -11.19 -7.92
C MET A 63 -6.43 -10.66 -6.89
N PRO A 64 -5.79 -11.55 -6.12
CA PRO A 64 -4.70 -11.16 -5.23
C PRO A 64 -3.49 -10.66 -6.02
N LEU A 65 -2.80 -9.65 -5.49
CA LEU A 65 -1.52 -9.22 -6.02
C LEU A 65 -0.47 -10.32 -5.73
N PRO A 66 0.24 -10.85 -6.75
CA PRO A 66 1.29 -11.84 -6.54
C PRO A 66 2.42 -11.30 -5.67
N ARG A 67 3.01 -12.18 -4.85
CA ARG A 67 4.11 -11.81 -3.93
C ARG A 67 5.29 -11.22 -4.70
N GLU A 68 5.62 -11.79 -5.85
CA GLU A 68 6.73 -11.39 -6.71
C GLU A 68 6.54 -9.95 -7.22
N ALA A 69 5.30 -9.56 -7.50
CA ALA A 69 4.97 -8.19 -7.91
C ALA A 69 5.19 -7.20 -6.75
N LEU A 70 4.77 -7.58 -5.54
CA LEU A 70 5.00 -6.77 -4.34
C LEU A 70 6.49 -6.63 -4.02
N GLU A 71 7.26 -7.72 -4.09
CA GLU A 71 8.71 -7.70 -3.90
C GLU A 71 9.39 -6.79 -4.92
N LYS A 72 9.01 -6.89 -6.20
CA LYS A 72 9.55 -6.01 -7.25
C LYS A 72 9.25 -4.54 -6.98
N MET A 73 8.05 -4.20 -6.51
CA MET A 73 7.68 -2.83 -6.13
C MET A 73 8.56 -2.33 -4.96
N LEU A 74 8.70 -3.13 -3.91
CA LEU A 74 9.49 -2.77 -2.74
C LEU A 74 10.97 -2.59 -3.08
N HIS A 75 11.55 -3.46 -3.92
CA HIS A 75 12.92 -3.30 -4.41
C HIS A 75 13.10 -1.97 -5.15
N ARG A 76 12.17 -1.59 -6.03
CA ARG A 76 12.23 -0.30 -6.74
C ARG A 76 12.19 0.88 -5.78
N VAL A 77 11.29 0.87 -4.80
CA VAL A 77 11.20 1.95 -3.79
C VAL A 77 12.47 2.02 -2.95
N LYS A 78 13.00 0.88 -2.53
CA LYS A 78 14.24 0.78 -1.74
C LYS A 78 15.43 1.33 -2.52
N MET A 79 15.61 0.93 -3.77
CA MET A 79 16.70 1.42 -4.63
C MET A 79 16.66 2.94 -4.80
N VAL A 80 15.49 3.52 -5.08
CA VAL A 80 15.34 4.97 -5.19
C VAL A 80 15.72 5.66 -3.88
N LYS A 81 15.30 5.12 -2.74
CA LYS A 81 15.68 5.65 -1.43
C LYS A 81 17.19 5.58 -1.19
N GLU A 82 17.83 4.47 -1.51
CA GLU A 82 19.28 4.28 -1.36
C GLU A 82 20.07 5.28 -2.23
N ILE A 83 19.66 5.49 -3.48
CA ILE A 83 20.27 6.48 -4.38
C ILE A 83 20.08 7.90 -3.84
N ASN A 84 18.86 8.26 -3.44
CA ASN A 84 18.59 9.60 -2.89
C ASN A 84 19.40 9.87 -1.62
N VAL A 85 19.52 8.88 -0.73
CA VAL A 85 20.37 9.01 0.46
C VAL A 85 21.81 9.21 0.04
N ALA A 86 22.35 8.37 -0.86
CA ALA A 86 23.73 8.48 -1.31
C ALA A 86 24.05 9.86 -1.90
N LEU A 87 23.15 10.43 -2.72
CA LEU A 87 23.28 11.77 -3.32
C LEU A 87 23.14 12.92 -2.33
N LEU A 88 22.33 12.76 -1.28
CA LEU A 88 22.14 13.79 -0.25
C LEU A 88 23.22 13.74 0.85
N THR A 89 23.92 12.61 0.98
CA THR A 89 25.02 12.43 1.93
C THR A 89 26.41 12.58 1.31
N SER A 90 26.49 12.78 -0.01
CA SER A 90 27.72 13.08 -0.75
C SER A 90 27.94 14.59 -0.87
#